data_AF-A0A7Y8FTC9-F1
#
_entry.id   AF-A0A7Y8FTC9-F1
#
_cell.length_a   1.000
_cell.length_b   1.000
_cell.length_c   1.000
_cell.angle_alpha   90.00
_cell.angle_beta   90.00
_cell.angle_gamma   90.00
#
_symmetry.space_group_name_H-M   'P 1'
#
loop_
_entity.id
_entity.type
_entity.pdbx_description
1 polymer ?
#
loop_
_entity_poly.entity_id
_entity_poly.type
_entity_poly.pdbx_seq_one_letter_code
_entity_poly.pdbx_strand_id
1 'polypeptide(L)'
;MKFHGFALGHIEVEVEGRACDLHNFYVASDIHYALSERTLSLRFTRRTEDWVPPEEPREITVTFHGVSFFSAEGHHDSPIEDDTVLHAIGIVAADAETETFYLCDTFPADHHVVVCFASGLTLRLHAVEARCDIQV
;
A
#
# COMPACT_ATOMS: atom_id res chain seq x y z
N MET A 1 -4.45 5.77 -12.77
CA MET A 1 -5.12 5.71 -11.46
C MET A 1 -5.40 7.11 -10.92
N LYS A 2 -6.56 7.33 -10.30
CA LYS A 2 -6.90 8.55 -9.54
C LYS A 2 -7.03 8.23 -8.04
N PHE A 3 -6.42 9.03 -7.18
CA PHE A 3 -6.56 8.93 -5.72
C PHE A 3 -7.62 9.91 -5.22
N HIS A 4 -8.53 9.45 -4.36
CA HIS A 4 -9.67 10.27 -3.89
C HIS A 4 -9.55 10.59 -2.41
N GLY A 5 -9.27 11.86 -2.09
CA GLY A 5 -9.23 12.33 -0.70
C GLY A 5 -7.96 11.94 0.07
N PHE A 6 -6.97 11.36 -0.61
CA PHE A 6 -5.70 11.00 -0.02
C PHE A 6 -4.55 11.04 -1.04
N ALA A 7 -3.32 11.02 -0.53
CA ALA A 7 -2.09 10.80 -1.29
C ALA A 7 -1.30 9.63 -0.70
N LEU A 8 -0.51 8.96 -1.53
CA LEU A 8 0.50 8.01 -1.09
C LEU A 8 1.84 8.73 -1.02
N GLY A 9 2.60 8.46 0.05
CA GLY A 9 4.02 8.76 0.12
C GLY A 9 4.86 7.52 -0.15
N HIS A 10 6.09 7.50 0.36
CA HIS A 10 7.01 6.37 0.18
C HIS A 10 6.76 5.25 1.18
N ILE A 11 6.23 5.57 2.35
CA ILE A 11 5.87 4.63 3.42
C ILE A 11 4.60 5.05 4.16
N GLU A 12 3.92 6.10 3.70
CA GLU A 12 2.81 6.74 4.37
C GLU A 12 1.59 6.89 3.47
N VAL A 13 0.43 7.06 4.11
CA VAL A 13 -0.76 7.60 3.46
C VAL A 13 -1.08 8.95 4.08
N GLU A 14 -1.35 9.96 3.25
CA GLU A 14 -1.77 11.28 3.72
C GLU A 14 -3.27 11.48 3.47
N VAL A 15 -4.04 11.70 4.54
CA VAL A 15 -5.48 11.97 4.48
C VAL A 15 -5.76 13.25 5.27
N GLU A 16 -6.49 14.19 4.66
CA GLU A 16 -6.85 15.46 5.29
C GLU A 16 -5.66 16.26 5.88
N GLY A 17 -4.48 16.16 5.25
CA GLY A 17 -3.25 16.85 5.69
C GLY A 17 -2.50 16.14 6.82
N ARG A 18 -2.88 14.90 7.17
CA ARG A 18 -2.18 14.07 8.14
C ARG A 18 -1.56 12.86 7.44
N ALA A 19 -0.23 12.77 7.50
CA ALA A 19 0.52 11.59 7.08
C ALA A 19 0.50 10.53 8.20
N CYS A 20 0.03 9.33 7.86
CA CYS A 20 0.07 8.15 8.72
C CYS A 20 1.20 7.24 8.24
N ASP A 21 2.23 7.06 9.07
CA ASP A 21 3.43 6.25 8.76
C ASP A 21 3.10 4.75 8.82
N LEU A 22 2.86 4.14 7.67
CA LEU A 22 2.46 2.74 7.54
C LEU A 22 3.61 1.77 7.83
N HIS A 23 4.86 2.21 7.74
CA HIS A 23 6.05 1.39 8.04
C HIS A 23 6.24 1.23 9.55
N ASN A 24 6.21 2.34 10.28
CA ASN A 24 6.50 2.35 11.71
C ASN A 24 5.26 2.04 12.54
N PHE A 25 4.10 2.64 12.26
CA PHE A 25 2.97 2.62 13.19
C PHE A 25 1.94 1.54 12.92
N TYR A 26 2.07 0.82 11.80
CA TYR A 26 1.09 -0.16 11.36
C TYR A 26 1.72 -1.52 11.01
N VAL A 27 0.85 -2.53 10.94
CA VAL A 27 1.10 -3.82 10.30
C VAL A 27 0.07 -4.01 9.20
N ALA A 28 0.51 -4.44 8.02
CA ALA A 28 -0.39 -4.91 6.98
C ALA A 28 -1.06 -6.21 7.47
N SER A 29 -2.36 -6.12 7.72
CA SER A 29 -3.16 -7.18 8.31
C SER A 29 -4.03 -7.93 7.29
N ASP A 30 -4.15 -7.40 6.06
CA ASP A 30 -4.87 -8.05 4.97
C ASP A 30 -4.46 -7.54 3.60
N ILE A 31 -4.37 -8.47 2.64
CA ILE A 31 -4.21 -8.20 1.22
C ILE A 31 -5.28 -9.01 0.51
N HIS A 32 -6.36 -8.35 0.08
CA HIS A 32 -7.53 -9.02 -0.49
C HIS A 32 -7.78 -8.58 -1.93
N TYR A 33 -7.59 -9.48 -2.88
CA TYR A 33 -7.95 -9.26 -4.28
C TYR A 33 -9.23 -10.02 -4.67
N ALA A 34 -10.31 -9.26 -4.89
CA ALA A 34 -11.58 -9.76 -5.39
C ALA A 34 -11.64 -9.66 -6.92
N LEU A 35 -11.27 -10.75 -7.60
CA LEU A 35 -11.19 -10.78 -9.08
C LEU A 35 -12.51 -10.42 -9.77
N SER A 36 -13.65 -10.92 -9.27
CA SER A 36 -14.98 -10.64 -9.83
C SER A 36 -15.36 -9.16 -9.74
N GLU A 37 -14.90 -8.48 -8.70
CA GLU A 37 -15.17 -7.07 -8.44
C GLU A 37 -14.07 -6.15 -8.96
N ARG A 38 -12.97 -6.73 -9.46
CA ARG A 38 -11.75 -6.02 -9.88
C ARG A 38 -11.31 -5.02 -8.81
N THR A 39 -11.30 -5.48 -7.56
CA THR A 39 -11.00 -4.66 -6.40
C THR A 39 -9.89 -5.30 -5.58
N LEU A 40 -8.88 -4.51 -5.22
CA LEU A 40 -7.80 -4.89 -4.32
C LEU A 40 -7.88 -4.03 -3.08
N SER A 41 -7.85 -4.62 -1.89
CA SER A 41 -7.81 -3.89 -0.62
C SER A 41 -6.55 -4.25 0.16
N LEU A 42 -5.87 -3.23 0.66
CA LEU A 42 -4.75 -3.33 1.58
C LEU A 42 -5.19 -2.75 2.92
N ARG A 43 -5.18 -3.58 3.96
CA ARG A 43 -5.57 -3.17 5.31
C ARG A 43 -4.35 -3.10 6.22
N PHE A 44 -4.23 -1.99 6.92
CA PHE A 44 -3.18 -1.69 7.87
C PHE A 44 -3.78 -1.47 9.25
N THR A 45 -3.36 -2.24 10.24
CA THR A 45 -3.82 -2.13 11.63
C THR A 45 -2.73 -1.51 12.47
N ARG A 46 -3.10 -0.53 13.30
CA ARG A 46 -2.16 0.17 14.18
C ARG A 46 -1.52 -0.82 15.14
N ARG A 47 -0.21 -0.71 15.35
CA ARG A 47 0.46 -1.51 16.36
C ARG A 47 0.03 -1.07 17.77
N THR A 48 0.30 -1.92 18.76
CA THR A 48 -0.19 -1.75 20.14
C THR A 48 0.90 -1.34 21.13
N GLU A 49 2.14 -1.24 20.66
CA GLU A 49 3.31 -0.89 21.44
C GLU A 49 3.25 0.56 21.91
N ASP A 50 3.69 0.83 23.14
CA ASP A 50 3.55 2.13 23.81
C ASP A 50 4.26 3.30 23.10
N TRP A 51 5.17 3.01 22.18
CA TRP A 51 5.86 4.02 21.37
C TRP A 51 5.07 4.48 20.15
N VAL A 52 4.00 3.78 19.77
CA VAL A 52 3.09 4.21 18.70
C VAL A 52 2.16 5.30 19.24
N PRO A 53 2.05 6.46 18.57
CA PRO A 53 1.20 7.54 19.06
C PRO A 53 -0.27 7.10 19.19
N PRO A 54 -0.92 7.29 20.35
CA PRO A 54 -2.28 6.83 20.59
C PRO A 54 -3.34 7.54 19.74
N GLU A 55 -3.01 8.70 19.17
CA GLU A 55 -3.81 9.46 18.22
C GLU A 55 -3.80 8.91 16.79
N GLU A 56 -2.91 7.97 16.46
CA GLU A 56 -2.92 7.29 15.16
C GLU A 56 -4.23 6.52 14.98
N PRO A 57 -4.86 6.57 13.79
CA PRO A 57 -6.02 5.74 13.50
C PRO A 57 -5.78 4.27 13.81
N ARG A 58 -6.80 3.57 14.30
CA ARG A 58 -6.72 2.12 14.59
C ARG A 58 -6.53 1.29 13.34
N GLU A 59 -7.12 1.72 12.23
CA GLU A 59 -7.05 1.01 10.97
C GLU A 59 -7.10 1.98 9.79
N ILE A 60 -6.35 1.62 8.75
CA ILE A 60 -6.33 2.30 7.46
C ILE A 60 -6.55 1.23 6.40
N THR A 61 -7.54 1.44 5.54
CA THR A 61 -7.79 0.56 4.38
C THR A 61 -7.65 1.36 3.10
N VAL A 62 -6.75 0.92 2.22
CA VAL A 62 -6.63 1.47 0.86
C VAL A 62 -7.27 0.48 -0.11
N THR A 63 -8.31 0.92 -0.80
CA THR A 63 -9.06 0.10 -1.76
C THR A 63 -8.89 0.65 -3.17
N PHE A 64 -8.40 -0.20 -4.06
CA PHE A 64 -8.20 0.07 -5.48
C PHE A 64 -9.35 -0.54 -6.29
N HIS A 65 -10.06 0.29 -7.05
CA HIS A 65 -11.22 -0.11 -7.85
C HIS A 65 -10.93 -0.11 -9.34
N GLY A 66 -11.50 -1.08 -10.05
CA GLY A 66 -11.30 -1.23 -11.49
C GLY A 66 -9.88 -1.69 -11.82
N VAL A 67 -9.31 -2.57 -10.98
CA VAL A 67 -7.98 -3.15 -11.17
C VAL A 67 -7.87 -3.72 -12.58
N SER A 68 -6.87 -3.27 -13.32
CA SER A 68 -6.55 -3.71 -14.69
C SER A 68 -5.28 -4.55 -14.73
N PHE A 69 -4.43 -4.43 -13.70
CA PHE A 69 -3.22 -5.22 -13.53
C PHE A 69 -3.04 -5.49 -12.04
N PHE A 70 -2.71 -6.74 -11.70
CA PHE A 70 -2.27 -7.11 -10.36
C PHE A 70 -1.31 -8.29 -10.44
N SER A 71 -0.16 -8.17 -9.81
CA SER A 71 0.77 -9.27 -9.54
C SER A 71 1.28 -9.16 -8.11
N ALA A 72 1.61 -10.33 -7.55
CA ALA A 72 2.26 -10.48 -6.26
C ALA A 72 3.43 -11.44 -6.46
N GLU A 73 4.64 -10.96 -6.21
CA GLU A 73 5.89 -11.67 -6.44
C GLU A 73 6.81 -11.49 -5.24
N GLY A 74 7.74 -12.42 -5.06
CA GLY A 74 8.61 -12.43 -3.89
C GLY A 74 7.93 -13.06 -2.68
N HIS A 75 8.45 -14.20 -2.28
CA HIS A 75 8.39 -14.67 -0.90
C HIS A 75 9.79 -15.21 -0.66
N HIS A 76 10.58 -14.52 0.15
CA HIS A 76 11.74 -15.19 0.75
C HIS A 76 11.23 -16.14 1.83
N ASP A 77 12.01 -17.17 2.15
CA ASP A 77 11.84 -18.01 3.35
C ASP A 77 12.07 -17.21 4.65
N SER A 78 11.61 -15.95 4.72
CA SER A 78 11.61 -15.12 5.92
C SER A 78 10.47 -15.58 6.84
N PRO A 79 10.59 -15.39 8.16
CA PRO A 79 9.46 -15.57 9.06
C PRO A 79 8.27 -14.71 8.59
N ILE A 80 7.07 -15.28 8.66
CA ILE A 80 5.78 -14.68 8.26
C ILE A 80 5.57 -13.26 8.86
N GLU A 81 6.23 -12.94 9.97
CA GLU A 81 6.16 -11.62 10.62
C GLU A 81 6.68 -10.48 9.72
N ASP A 82 7.64 -10.73 8.83
CA ASP A 82 8.19 -9.70 7.93
C ASP A 82 7.25 -9.37 6.75
N ASP A 83 6.28 -10.24 6.45
CA ASP A 83 5.28 -10.02 5.38
C ASP A 83 4.29 -8.89 5.73
N THR A 84 4.29 -8.45 6.99
CA THR A 84 3.35 -7.46 7.51
C THR A 84 3.92 -6.05 7.57
N VAL A 85 5.24 -5.88 7.39
CA VAL A 85 5.89 -4.56 7.46
C VAL A 85 6.02 -3.99 6.07
N LEU A 86 5.32 -2.89 5.80
CA LEU A 86 5.52 -2.12 4.57
C LEU A 86 6.98 -1.65 4.52
N HIS A 87 7.70 -1.87 3.43
CA HIS A 87 9.05 -1.35 3.22
C HIS A 87 9.05 -0.08 2.37
N ALA A 88 8.31 -0.08 1.27
CA ALA A 88 8.25 1.03 0.35
C ALA A 88 6.99 1.01 -0.53
N ILE A 89 6.57 2.19 -0.96
CA ILE A 89 5.56 2.44 -1.98
C ILE A 89 6.23 3.29 -3.05
N GLY A 90 6.13 2.86 -4.29
CA GLY A 90 6.66 3.59 -5.43
C GLY A 90 5.85 3.35 -6.69
N ILE A 91 6.44 3.75 -7.81
CA ILE A 91 5.81 3.63 -9.12
C ILE A 91 6.75 3.04 -10.14
N VAL A 92 6.17 2.43 -11.17
CA VAL A 92 6.88 1.88 -12.32
C VAL A 92 6.06 2.09 -13.58
N ALA A 93 6.72 2.34 -14.71
CA ALA A 93 6.06 2.41 -16.00
C ALA A 93 5.39 1.07 -16.33
N ALA A 94 4.27 1.08 -17.06
CA ALA A 94 3.49 -0.12 -17.35
C ALA A 94 4.28 -1.19 -18.12
N ASP A 95 5.25 -0.79 -18.94
CA ASP A 95 6.10 -1.63 -19.78
C ASP A 95 7.47 -1.96 -19.16
N ALA A 96 7.78 -1.42 -17.98
CA ALA A 96 9.03 -1.67 -17.29
C ALA A 96 8.95 -2.86 -16.32
N GLU A 97 10.12 -3.42 -16.00
CA GLU A 97 10.28 -4.49 -15.01
C GLU A 97 9.98 -3.98 -13.60
N THR A 98 9.31 -4.78 -12.78
CA THR A 98 8.87 -4.38 -11.44
C THR A 98 10.05 -3.93 -10.56
N GLU A 99 11.22 -4.56 -10.68
CA GLU A 99 12.44 -4.24 -9.93
C GLU A 99 12.99 -2.82 -10.22
N THR A 100 12.56 -2.20 -11.32
CA THR A 100 12.98 -0.84 -11.72
C THR A 100 12.08 0.26 -11.17
N PHE A 101 11.16 -0.08 -10.26
CA PHE A 101 10.33 0.91 -9.60
C PHE A 101 11.18 1.96 -8.88
N TYR A 102 10.62 3.16 -8.74
CA TYR A 102 11.28 4.27 -8.08
C TYR A 102 10.32 4.98 -7.15
N LEU A 103 10.88 5.61 -6.13
CA LEU A 103 10.16 6.44 -5.18
C LEU A 103 9.82 7.78 -5.84
N CYS A 104 8.60 8.25 -5.65
CA CYS A 104 8.14 9.51 -6.20
C CYS A 104 7.04 10.10 -5.34
N ASP A 105 7.08 11.43 -5.15
CA ASP A 105 6.01 12.18 -4.46
C ASP A 105 4.77 12.40 -5.36
N THR A 106 4.85 11.98 -6.62
CA THR A 106 3.75 12.08 -7.58
C THR A 106 3.45 10.71 -8.17
N PHE A 107 2.18 10.39 -8.34
CA PHE A 107 1.71 9.11 -8.88
C PHE A 107 0.98 9.35 -10.21
N PRO A 108 1.70 9.36 -11.35
CA PRO A 108 1.10 9.53 -12.67
C PRO A 108 0.03 8.48 -12.94
N ALA A 109 -1.02 8.89 -13.65
CA ALA A 109 -2.17 8.03 -13.87
C ALA A 109 -1.90 6.80 -14.77
N ASP A 110 -0.81 6.80 -15.52
CA ASP A 110 -0.39 5.73 -16.43
C ASP A 110 0.65 4.77 -15.82
N HIS A 111 1.14 5.07 -14.61
CA HIS A 111 2.09 4.22 -13.91
C HIS A 111 1.41 3.19 -13.03
N HIS A 112 2.05 2.03 -12.87
CA HIS A 112 1.65 1.04 -11.89
C HIS A 112 2.18 1.46 -10.51
N VAL A 113 1.40 1.21 -9.47
CA VAL A 113 1.83 1.32 -8.08
C VAL A 113 2.56 0.04 -7.69
N VAL A 114 3.68 0.17 -6.99
CA VAL A 114 4.44 -0.94 -6.43
C VAL A 114 4.46 -0.79 -4.91
N VAL A 115 4.10 -1.84 -4.19
CA VAL A 115 4.10 -1.93 -2.73
C VAL A 115 5.05 -3.06 -2.33
N CYS A 116 6.16 -2.73 -1.70
CA CYS A 116 7.15 -3.67 -1.22
C CYS A 116 7.04 -3.84 0.29
N PHE A 117 7.13 -5.07 0.76
CA PHE A 117 7.17 -5.44 2.18
C PHE A 117 8.59 -5.85 2.59
N ALA A 118 8.89 -5.79 3.89
CA ALA A 118 10.21 -6.09 4.43
C ALA A 118 10.63 -7.56 4.18
N SER A 119 9.67 -8.47 4.02
CA SER A 119 9.92 -9.86 3.63
C SER A 119 10.38 -10.06 2.18
N GLY A 120 10.33 -9.00 1.37
CA GLY A 120 10.56 -9.07 -0.07
C GLY A 120 9.29 -9.36 -0.88
N LEU A 121 8.12 -9.54 -0.25
CA LEU A 121 6.85 -9.53 -0.97
C LEU A 121 6.66 -8.19 -1.68
N THR A 122 6.39 -8.26 -2.98
CA THR A 122 6.21 -7.10 -3.85
C THR A 122 4.89 -7.24 -4.59
N LEU A 123 3.99 -6.29 -4.36
CA LEU A 123 2.74 -6.15 -5.09
C LEU A 123 2.93 -5.10 -6.18
N ARG A 124 2.50 -5.41 -7.40
CA ARG A 124 2.40 -4.42 -8.48
C ARG A 124 0.96 -4.37 -8.95
N LEU A 125 0.41 -3.16 -9.04
CA LEU A 125 -0.99 -2.98 -9.39
C LEU A 125 -1.24 -1.74 -10.24
N HIS A 126 -2.27 -1.80 -11.06
CA HIS A 126 -2.87 -0.64 -11.68
C HIS A 126 -4.39 -0.74 -11.63
N ALA A 127 -5.05 0.38 -11.38
CA ALA A 127 -6.49 0.49 -11.19
C ALA A 127 -7.01 1.82 -11.73
N VAL A 128 -8.32 1.93 -11.89
CA VAL A 128 -8.98 3.17 -12.31
C VAL A 128 -8.84 4.22 -11.21
N GLU A 129 -9.17 3.83 -9.98
CA GLU A 129 -9.14 4.73 -8.83
C GLU A 129 -8.76 4.01 -7.55
N ALA A 130 -8.37 4.79 -6.54
CA ALA A 130 -8.13 4.33 -5.19
C ALA A 130 -8.87 5.22 -4.19
N ARG A 131 -9.31 4.62 -3.09
CA ARG A 131 -9.94 5.27 -1.94
C ARG A 131 -9.23 4.84 -0.66
N CYS A 132 -9.25 5.72 0.34
CA CYS A 132 -8.70 5.43 1.65
C CYS A 132 -9.79 5.63 2.70
N ASP A 133 -10.02 4.61 3.51
CA ASP A 133 -10.92 4.63 4.65
C ASP A 133 -10.10 4.57 5.94
N ILE A 134 -10.43 5.46 6.88
CA ILE A 134 -9.75 5.57 8.18
C ILE A 134 -10.73 5.22 9.30
N GLN A 135 -10.33 4.30 10.18
CA GLN A 135 -11.04 4.01 11.41
C GLN A 135 -10.26 4.54 12.62
N VAL A 136 -10.91 5.43 13.38
CA VAL A 136 -10.36 6.07 14.59
C VAL A 136 -10.59 5.24 15.86
#